data_AF-A0A937WKB2-F1
#
_entry.id   AF-A0A937WKB2-F1
#
_cell.length_a   1.000
_cell.length_b   1.000
_cell.length_c   1.000
_cell.angle_alpha   90.00
_cell.angle_beta   90.00
_cell.angle_gamma   90.00
#
_symmetry.space_group_name_H-M   'P 1'
#
loop_
_entity.id
_entity.type
_entity.pdbx_description
1 polymer ?
#
loop_
_entity_poly.entity_id
_entity_poly.type
_entity_poly.pdbx_seq_one_letter_code
_entity_poly.pdbx_strand_id
1 'polypeptide(L)' 'MRIRGHLVEYDLSEAARILQIPTRELLEGVKEGKFQYFYRIKGQSYKFHDASIETNKMRLQ' A
#
# COMPACT_ATOMS: atom_id res chain seq x y z
N MET A 1 0.25 -1.82 -28.82
CA MET A 1 -0.65 -2.36 -27.78
C MET A 1 0.16 -2.50 -26.49
N ARG A 2 0.12 -1.52 -25.59
CA ARG A 2 0.76 -1.64 -24.27
C ARG A 2 -0.12 -2.57 -23.45
N ILE A 3 0.41 -3.74 -23.10
CA ILE A 3 -0.24 -4.65 -22.16
C ILE A 3 -0.39 -3.83 -20.87
N ARG A 4 -1.59 -3.30 -20.61
CA ARG A 4 -1.96 -2.79 -19.29
C ARG A 4 -1.97 -4.04 -18.42
N GLY A 5 -0.81 -4.37 -17.87
CA GLY A 5 -0.69 -5.39 -16.83
C GLY A 5 -1.77 -5.09 -15.80
N HIS A 6 -2.47 -6.12 -15.34
CA HIS A 6 -3.44 -6.01 -14.26
C HIS A 6 -2.87 -5.11 -13.17
N LEU A 7 -3.33 -3.86 -13.08
CA LEU A 7 -2.95 -2.97 -12.01
C LEU A 7 -3.73 -3.47 -10.81
N VAL A 8 -3.08 -4.32 -10.01
CA VAL A 8 -3.69 -4.82 -8.77
C VAL A 8 -3.46 -3.74 -7.72
N GLU A 9 -4.58 -3.26 -7.18
CA GLU A 9 -4.61 -2.21 -6.16
C GLU A 9 -5.33 -2.73 -4.93
N TYR A 10 -4.68 -2.61 -3.79
CA TYR A 10 -5.19 -3.04 -2.50
C TYR A 10 -5.66 -1.84 -1.71
N ASP A 11 -6.80 -1.95 -1.03
CA ASP A 11 -7.12 -0.97 0.01
C ASP A 11 -6.20 -1.10 1.24
N LEU A 12 -6.31 -0.14 2.17
CA LEU A 12 -5.51 -0.09 3.38
C LEU A 12 -5.59 -1.39 4.22
N SER A 13 -6.76 -2.02 4.29
CA SER A 13 -6.97 -3.24 5.07
C SER A 13 -6.35 -4.45 4.37
N GLU A 14 -6.53 -4.55 3.06
CA GLU A 14 -5.92 -5.58 2.23
C GLU A 14 -4.38 -5.49 2.25
N ALA A 15 -3.84 -4.28 2.08
CA ALA A 15 -2.41 -4.02 2.13
C ALA A 15 -1.82 -4.37 3.51
N ALA A 16 -2.50 -3.99 4.60
CA ALA A 16 -2.08 -4.34 5.96
C ALA A 16 -2.03 -5.84 6.17
N ARG A 17 -3.03 -6.58 5.67
CA ARG A 17 -3.08 -8.05 5.74
C ARG A 17 -1.92 -8.69 4.98
N ILE A 18 -1.58 -8.18 3.79
CA ILE A 18 -0.49 -8.74 2.98
C ILE A 18 0.88 -8.42 3.62
N LEU A 19 1.04 -7.22 4.15
CA LEU A 19 2.23 -6.78 4.88
C LEU A 19 2.33 -7.39 6.29
N GLN A 20 1.28 -8.11 6.74
CA GLN A 20 1.19 -8.73 8.06
C GLN A 20 1.41 -7.75 9.22
N ILE A 21 0.94 -6.50 9.05
CA ILE A 21 0.98 -5.47 10.09
C ILE A 21 -0.43 -4.97 10.42
N PRO A 22 -0.66 -4.42 11.61
CA PRO A 22 -1.93 -3.77 11.93
C PRO A 22 -2.26 -2.66 10.94
N THR A 23 -3.52 -2.56 10.52
CA THR A 23 -4.00 -1.48 9.63
C THR A 23 -3.72 -0.09 10.18
N ARG A 24 -3.78 0.07 11.51
CA ARG A 24 -3.42 1.31 12.19
C ARG A 24 -1.95 1.69 12.01
N GLU A 25 -1.06 0.72 12.14
CA GLU A 25 0.39 0.93 11.96
C GLU A 25 0.70 1.30 10.50
N LEU A 26 0.06 0.62 9.55
CA LEU A 26 0.16 0.98 8.13
C LEU A 26 -0.33 2.42 7.87
N LEU A 27 -1.45 2.81 8.49
CA LEU A 27 -1.99 4.16 8.36
C LEU A 27 -1.06 5.24 8.95
N GLU A 28 -0.51 4.99 10.13
CA GLU A 28 0.43 5.89 10.79
C GLU A 28 1.70 6.03 9.96
N GLY A 29 2.29 4.93 9.47
CA GLY A 29 3.45 4.99 8.60
C GLY A 29 3.18 5.66 7.25
N VAL A 30 1.95 5.57 6.71
CA VAL A 30 1.55 6.32 5.52
C VAL A 30 1.53 7.82 5.80
N LYS A 31 0.99 8.23 6.95
CA LYS A 31 0.94 9.65 7.36
C LYS A 31 2.33 10.20 7.65
N GLU A 32 3.23 9.36 8.16
CA GLU A 32 4.63 9.71 8.44
C GLU A 32 5.55 9.63 7.21
N GLY A 33 5.03 9.21 6.05
CA GLY A 33 5.81 9.11 4.80
C GLY A 33 6.79 7.94 4.77
N LYS A 34 6.59 6.91 5.60
CA LYS A 34 7.44 5.70 5.69
C LYS A 34 7.22 4.72 4.53
N PHE A 35 6.07 4.79 3.86
CA PHE A 35 5.71 3.88 2.76
C PHE A 35 5.76 4.59 1.41
N GLN A 36 5.92 3.83 0.32
CA GLN A 36 5.96 4.36 -1.05
C GLN A 36 4.93 3.67 -1.96
N TYR A 37 4.67 4.27 -3.13
CA TYR A 37 3.80 3.71 -4.20
C TYR A 37 2.34 3.49 -3.80
N PHE A 38 1.81 4.35 -2.93
CA PHE A 38 0.39 4.45 -2.65
C PHE A 38 -0.16 5.80 -3.09
N TYR A 39 -1.47 5.91 -3.28
CA TYR A 39 -2.13 7.19 -3.50
C TYR A 39 -3.40 7.33 -2.68
N ARG A 40 -3.79 8.58 -2.41
CA ARG A 40 -5.00 8.91 -1.67
C ARG A 40 -6.15 9.08 -2.64
N ILE A 41 -7.26 8.38 -2.40
CA ILE A 41 -8.45 8.42 -3.27
C ILE A 41 -9.43 9.52 -2.82
N LYS A 42 -9.94 9.42 -1.58
CA LYS A 42 -10.88 10.38 -0.99
C LYS A 42 -10.88 10.25 0.54
N GLY A 43 -10.86 11.39 1.24
CA GLY A 43 -10.78 11.41 2.71
C GLY A 43 -9.52 10.70 3.22
N GLN A 44 -9.68 9.78 4.17
CA GLN A 44 -8.59 8.95 4.73
C GLN A 44 -8.45 7.59 4.02
N SER A 45 -8.95 7.45 2.79
CA SER A 45 -8.82 6.21 2.02
C SER A 45 -7.55 6.21 1.17
N TYR A 46 -6.81 5.11 1.21
CA TYR A 46 -5.54 4.90 0.50
C TYR A 46 -5.62 3.64 -0.37
N LYS A 47 -4.97 3.68 -1.54
CA LYS A 47 -4.76 2.54 -2.43
C LYS A 47 -3.27 2.27 -2.58
N PHE A 48 -2.90 1.01 -2.46
CA PHE A 48 -1.53 0.51 -2.55
C PHE A 48 -1.39 -0.31 -3.82
N HIS A 49 -0.38 0.00 -4.63
CA HIS A 49 -0.06 -0.80 -5.81
C HIS A 49 0.62 -2.09 -5.39
N ASP A 50 0.57 -3.13 -6.21
CA ASP A 50 1.31 -4.38 -5.95
C ASP A 50 2.83 -4.13 -5.74
N ALA A 51 3.42 -3.24 -6.55
CA ALA A 51 4.81 -2.79 -6.37
C ALA A 51 5.06 -2.08 -5.02
N SER A 52 4.04 -1.45 -4.43
CA SER A 52 4.08 -0.89 -3.07
C SER A 52 4.24 -1.99 -2.03
N ILE A 53 3.48 -3.07 -2.18
CA ILE A 53 3.49 -4.19 -1.24
C ILE A 53 4.87 -4.84 -1.23
N GLU A 54 5.42 -5.19 -2.40
CA GLU A 54 6.75 -5.80 -2.49
C GLU A 54 7.83 -4.89 -1.90
N THR A 55 7.82 -3.60 -2.26
CA THR A 55 8.79 -2.62 -1.77
C THR A 55 8.70 -2.41 -0.26
N ASN A 56 7.49 -2.29 0.28
CA ASN A 56 7.28 -2.03 1.70
C ASN A 56 7.51 -3.28 2.55
N LYS A 57 7.29 -4.48 2.02
CA LYS A 57 7.64 -5.75 2.69
C LYS A 57 9.14 -5.87 2.95
N MET A 58 9.99 -5.41 2.04
CA MET A 58 11.45 -5.38 2.25
C MET A 58 11.89 -4.36 3.31
N ARG A 59 11.13 -3.29 3.52
CA ARG A 59 11.44 -2.24 4.52
C ARG A 59 11.01 -2.57 5.94
N LEU A 60 10.13 -3.55 6.10
CA LEU A 60 9.61 -3.99 7.40
C LEU A 60 10.42 -5.16 8.00
N GLN A 61 11.46 -5.64 7.30
CA GLN A 61 12.45 -6.60 7.83
C GLN A 61 13.60 -5.86 8.50
#